data_AF-A0A8S2SBJ3-F1
#
_entry.id   AF-A0A8S2SBJ3-F1
#
_cell.length_a   1.000
_cell.length_b   1.000
_cell.length_c   1.000
_cell.angle_alpha   90.00
_cell.angle_beta   90.00
_cell.angle_gamma   90.00
#
_symmetry.space_group_name_H-M   'P 1'
#
loop_
_entity.id
_entity.type
_entity.pdbx_description
1 polymer ?
#
loop_
_entity_poly.entity_id
_entity_poly.type
_entity_poly.pdbx_seq_one_letter_code
_entity_poly.pdbx_strand_id
1 'polypeptide(L)' 'MRLDCFGQNECQNGGQCFQDNRVCPQVSICVCPRCYYGVQCQFSTHGFSLSLDAILSYHIKPRANIRKQPLAVQ' A
#
# COMPACT_ATOMS: atom_id res chain seq x y z
N MET A 1 6.37 -21.59 3.70
CA MET A 1 5.71 -20.31 4.01
C MET A 1 4.22 -20.50 3.79
N ARG A 2 3.37 -20.27 4.80
CA ARG A 2 1.93 -20.57 4.74
C ARG A 2 1.17 -19.27 4.46
N LEU A 3 0.73 -19.10 3.21
CA LEU A 3 -0.06 -17.97 2.74
C LEU A 3 -1.55 -18.29 2.94
N ASP A 4 -1.95 -18.48 4.20
CA ASP A 4 -3.32 -18.82 4.57
C ASP A 4 -3.95 -17.73 5.44
N CYS A 5 -5.26 -17.85 5.65
CA CYS A 5 -6.04 -16.89 6.40
C CYS A 5 -5.70 -16.82 7.90
N PHE A 6 -4.87 -17.75 8.40
CA PHE A 6 -4.51 -17.88 9.81
C PHE A 6 -3.01 -17.69 10.06
N GLY A 7 -2.27 -17.30 9.01
CA GLY A 7 -0.82 -17.21 9.01
C GLY A 7 -0.35 -15.88 8.42
N GLN A 8 0.53 -15.94 7.42
CA GLN A 8 1.17 -14.73 6.87
C GLN A 8 0.27 -13.89 5.96
N ASN A 9 -0.97 -14.29 5.70
CA ASN A 9 -1.92 -13.52 4.89
C ASN A 9 -3.19 -13.15 5.67
N GLU A 10 -3.06 -13.00 7.00
CA GLU A 10 -4.14 -12.46 7.82
C GLU A 10 -4.52 -11.05 7.37
N CYS A 11 -5.81 -10.85 7.12
CA CYS A 11 -6.33 -9.56 6.69
C CYS A 11 -6.45 -8.61 7.88
N GLN A 12 -5.83 -7.44 7.75
CA GLN A 12 -5.88 -6.37 8.74
C GLN A 12 -7.16 -5.52 8.55
N ASN A 13 -7.40 -4.62 9.50
CA ASN A 13 -8.43 -3.57 9.40
C ASN A 13 -9.85 -4.10 9.08
N GLY A 14 -10.18 -5.31 9.56
CA GLY A 14 -11.49 -5.93 9.33
C GLY A 14 -11.68 -6.50 7.92
N GLY A 15 -10.61 -6.74 7.17
CA GLY A 15 -10.67 -7.43 5.88
C GLY A 15 -11.18 -8.87 6.02
N GLN A 16 -11.94 -9.31 5.03
CA GLN A 16 -12.42 -10.69 4.96
C GLN A 16 -11.43 -11.55 4.18
N CYS A 17 -10.96 -12.64 4.80
CA CYS A 17 -10.06 -13.57 4.15
C CYS A 17 -10.82 -14.70 3.46
N PHE A 18 -10.43 -15.00 2.22
CA PHE A 18 -10.88 -16.15 1.46
C PHE A 18 -9.69 -16.98 1.03
N GLN A 19 -9.84 -18.30 1.05
CA GLN A 19 -8.83 -19.24 0.60
C GLN A 19 -9.48 -20.39 -0.18
N ASP A 20 -8.73 -20.94 -1.11
CA ASP A 20 -9.17 -22.01 -2.02
C ASP A 20 -9.44 -23.33 -1.30
N ASN A 21 -8.60 -23.70 -0.33
CA ASN A 21 -8.73 -24.94 0.43
C ASN A 21 -8.57 -24.69 1.94
N ARG A 22 -9.37 -25.37 2.76
CA ARG A 22 -9.32 -25.22 4.23
C ARG A 22 -8.11 -25.89 4.89
N VAL A 23 -7.61 -26.99 4.33
CA VAL A 23 -6.58 -27.84 4.93
C VAL A 23 -5.20 -27.53 4.36
N CYS A 24 -5.12 -27.35 3.03
CA CYS A 24 -3.89 -27.03 2.31
C CYS A 24 -4.14 -25.89 1.31
N PRO A 25 -4.33 -24.65 1.79
CA PRO A 25 -4.55 -23.50 0.93
C PRO A 25 -3.31 -23.23 0.07
N GLN A 26 -3.52 -23.07 -1.24
CA GLN A 26 -2.48 -22.61 -2.16
C GLN A 26 -2.54 -21.11 -2.38
N VAL A 27 -3.74 -20.53 -2.28
CA VAL A 27 -4.00 -19.11 -2.50
C VAL A 27 -4.94 -18.60 -1.42
N SER A 28 -4.61 -17.43 -0.89
CA SER A 28 -5.52 -16.63 -0.05
C SER A 28 -5.58 -15.18 -0.55
N ILE A 29 -6.74 -14.56 -0.38
CA ILE A 29 -7.01 -13.18 -0.77
C ILE A 29 -7.79 -12.47 0.32
N CYS A 30 -7.46 -11.18 0.53
CA CYS A 30 -8.19 -10.29 1.38
C CYS A 30 -9.15 -9.41 0.57
N VAL A 31 -10.42 -9.43 0.94
CA VAL A 31 -11.40 -8.45 0.49
C VAL A 31 -11.44 -7.32 1.52
N CYS A 32 -10.96 -6.14 1.10
CA CYS A 32 -10.80 -5.01 1.98
C CYS A 32 -12.10 -4.20 2.13
N PRO A 33 -12.39 -3.69 3.34
CA PRO A 33 -13.45 -2.71 3.54
C PRO A 33 -13.10 -1.38 2.88
N ARG A 34 -14.09 -0.49 2.78
CA ARG A 34 -13.88 0.86 2.24
C ARG A 34 -12.73 1.55 2.94
N CYS A 35 -11.94 2.29 2.16
CA CYS A 35 -10.79 3.07 2.64
C CYS A 35 -9.59 2.26 3.14
N TYR A 36 -9.55 0.95 2.87
CA TYR A 36 -8.38 0.11 3.12
C TYR A 36 -7.94 -0.64 1.85
N TYR A 37 -6.64 -0.88 1.72
CA TYR A 37 -6.04 -1.51 0.54
C TYR A 37 -4.69 -2.17 0.84
N GLY A 38 -4.13 -2.84 -0.16
CA GLY A 38 -2.94 -3.69 -0.02
C GLY A 38 -3.30 -5.17 0.12
N VAL A 39 -2.31 -6.04 0.00
CA VAL A 39 -2.49 -7.51 0.02
C VAL A 39 -3.15 -8.02 1.32
N GLN A 40 -2.93 -7.33 2.44
CA GLN A 40 -3.52 -7.64 3.74
C GLN A 40 -4.48 -6.54 4.21
N CYS A 41 -4.92 -5.63 3.34
CA CYS A 41 -5.67 -4.43 3.75
C CYS A 41 -4.92 -3.55 4.77
N GLN A 42 -3.58 -3.58 4.76
CA GLN A 42 -2.74 -2.93 5.76
C GLN A 42 -2.66 -1.40 5.61
N PHE A 43 -2.98 -0.88 4.43
CA PHE A 43 -2.92 0.55 4.17
C PHE A 43 -4.31 1.17 4.27
N SER A 44 -4.38 2.39 4.79
CA SER A 44 -5.62 3.16 4.89
C SER A 44 -5.56 4.42 4.04
N THR A 45 -6.66 4.77 3.39
CA THR A 45 -6.81 6.07 2.71
C THR A 45 -7.13 7.20 3.68
N HIS A 46 -7.40 6.92 4.96
CA HIS A 46 -7.61 7.95 5.99
C HIS A 46 -6.31 8.65 6.41
N GLY A 47 -5.16 8.03 6.15
CA GLY A 47 -3.84 8.58 6.43
C GLY A 47 -3.00 8.65 5.15
N PHE A 48 -3.22 9.67 4.32
CA PHE A 48 -2.25 10.00 3.29
C PHE A 48 -1.03 10.68 3.95
N SER A 49 -0.07 9.88 4.42
CA SER A 49 1.28 10.39 4.65
C SER A 49 1.99 10.45 3.30
N LEU A 50 1.83 11.56 2.59
CA LEU A 50 2.73 11.84 1.49
C LEU A 50 4.10 12.11 2.10
N SER A 51 5.11 11.32 1.73
CA SER A 51 6.48 11.74 2.03
C SER A 51 6.71 13.08 1.34
N LEU A 52 7.48 13.97 1.98
CA LEU A 52 7.89 15.22 1.34
C LEU A 52 8.52 14.93 -0.03
N ASP A 53 9.25 13.81 -0.12
CA ASP A 53 9.81 13.29 -1.36
C ASP A 53 8.74 12.95 -2.40
N ALA A 54 7.60 12.36 -2.04
CA ALA A 54 6.53 12.06 -3.01
C ALA A 54 5.91 13.33 -3.61
N ILE A 55 5.79 14.38 -2.80
CA ILE A 55 5.28 15.69 -3.26
C ILE A 55 6.33 16.38 -4.12
N LEU A 56 7.57 16.47 -3.62
CA LEU A 56 8.63 17.25 -4.27
C LEU A 56 9.26 16.50 -5.46
N SER A 57 9.23 15.17 -5.51
CA SER A 57 9.84 14.40 -6.61
C SER A 57 9.22 14.73 -7.98
N TYR A 58 7.95 15.12 -8.02
CA TYR A 58 7.33 15.59 -9.27
C TYR A 58 7.86 16.97 -9.70
N HIS A 59 8.26 17.80 -8.73
CA HIS A 59 8.80 19.14 -8.96
C HIS A 59 10.33 19.16 -9.14
N ILE A 60 11.04 18.14 -8.66
CA ILE A 60 12.50 18.02 -8.77
C ILE A 60 12.85 17.33 -10.10
N LYS A 61 13.55 18.04 -10.98
CA LYS A 61 14.13 17.46 -12.20
C LYS A 61 15.50 16.86 -11.87
N PRO A 62 15.70 15.53 -11.79
CA PRO A 62 16.94 14.95 -11.27
C PRO A 62 18.19 15.29 -12.10
N ARG A 63 17.97 15.63 -13.38
CA ARG A 63 19.01 15.96 -14.35
C ARG A 63 19.22 17.47 -14.55
N ALA A 64 18.52 18.32 -13.81
CA ALA A 64 18.73 19.76 -13.85
C ALA A 64 19.48 20.23 -12.60
N ASN A 65 20.38 21.19 -12.78
CA ASN A 65 21.08 21.81 -11.66
C ASN A 65 20.07 22.43 -10.68
N ILE A 66 20.37 22.36 -9.38
CA ILE A 66 19.49 22.86 -8.31
C ILE A 66 19.08 24.33 -8.51
N ARG A 67 19.98 25.17 -9.04
CA ARG A 67 19.70 26.59 -9.32
C ARG A 67 18.73 26.82 -10.48
N LYS A 68 18.47 25.79 -11.29
CA LYS A 68 17.56 25.80 -12.43
C LYS A 68 16.26 25.04 -12.16
N GLN A 69 16.04 24.56 -10.93
CA GLN A 69 14.78 23.93 -10.56
C GLN A 69 13.68 24.99 -10.47
N PRO A 70 12.45 24.67 -10.89
CA PRO A 70 11.30 25.54 -10.66
C PRO A 70 11.00 25.64 -9.15
N LEU A 71 10.58 26.82 -8.69
CA LEU A 71 10.09 27.02 -7.32
C LEU A 71 8.84 26.17 -7.10
N ALA A 72 8.83 25.39 -6.03
CA ALA A 72 7.73 24.45 -5.73
C ALA A 72 6.43 25.16 -5.28
N VAL A 73 6.51 26.43 -4.87
CA VAL A 73 5.36 27.25 -4.47
C VAL A 73 5.61 28.69 -4.94
N GLN A 74 4.59 29.32 -5.50
CA GLN A 74 4.57 30.72 -5.91
C GLN A 74 3.50 31.46 -5.13
#